data_AF-A0A9D2C8G7-F1
#
_entry.id   AF-A0A9D2C8G7-F1
#
_cell.length_a   1.000
_cell.length_b   1.000
_cell.length_c   1.000
_cell.angle_alpha   90.00
_cell.angle_beta   90.00
_cell.angle_gamma   90.00
#
_symmetry.space_group_name_H-M   'P 1'
#
loop_
_entity.id
_entity.type
_entity.pdbx_description
1 polymer ?
#
loop_
_entity_poly.entity_id
_entity_poly.type
_entity_poly.pdbx_seq_one_letter_code
_entity_poly.pdbx_strand_id
1 'polypeptide(L)'
;VGAKVVLIGDWAQLSAVETGGAFGMLVRHRDQVPELTDVRRFANEWEKTASLGLRHGRTDALDEYQERDRLLDGEAETMLDVIYEAWRSDRDAGLRTLMIAGTGEMVAQLNERARADLVEAGRVEADGLRLHDGTTAGVGDLVVTRLNDRRLSMGRAWVKNGDRWQVTHRYDDGSLAVRRLGHSDKPYGKALVLPAKYVREEVELGYASTVHRVQGASVDTAHALVDPKVSSRELFYVAMTRGKHRNHAYVIVPDPHEVEPHIDQPEVLTLTDRLAKVLARSDADLSATETLTLEVDRHASLSTLLAEYDVLAREAQAHRLAALLDVAPFLENVADDVFTSHYYEQLESALARHEAAGHRAAVALTALAPRLTPGVSQADPAAQLADMLDQATQKLQPRRRGRAGVAGLISTPAEPIADDMQTALTERQTLIETAARGLLHDAQDAGAAWVTRLGQPSSRTDARERWEAHAATIALYRYRYGVTGSAPLGASKSVISAEQAAELRVAQTALASLRRAQLVSEPRKDAASHRFTPIDQAHRL
;
A
#
# COMPACT_ATOMS: atom_id res chain seq x y z
N VAL A 1 9.28 38.86 17.51
CA VAL A 1 10.61 38.25 17.24
C VAL A 1 10.35 36.96 16.46
N GLY A 2 10.94 36.78 15.28
CA GLY A 2 10.77 35.58 14.47
C GLY A 2 12.11 34.88 14.27
N ALA A 3 12.16 33.57 14.52
CA ALA A 3 13.33 32.75 14.25
C ALA A 3 13.16 32.03 12.91
N LYS A 4 14.22 31.97 12.09
CA LYS A 4 14.26 31.15 10.88
C LYS A 4 14.73 29.74 11.25
N VAL A 5 13.89 28.74 11.06
CA VAL A 5 14.26 27.33 11.17
C VAL A 5 14.54 26.79 9.77
N VAL A 6 15.67 26.10 9.60
CA VAL A 6 16.02 25.35 8.40
C VAL A 6 16.22 23.91 8.82
N LEU A 7 15.34 23.02 8.36
CA LEU A 7 15.42 21.59 8.63
C LEU A 7 16.26 20.94 7.53
N ILE A 8 17.23 20.11 7.93
CA ILE A 8 18.12 19.38 7.02
C ILE A 8 18.09 17.93 7.50
N GLY A 9 17.80 17.01 6.57
CA GLY A 9 17.65 15.59 6.83
C GLY A 9 17.38 14.85 5.53
N ASP A 10 17.28 13.52 5.61
CA ASP A 10 16.94 12.67 4.49
C ASP A 10 15.62 11.96 4.79
N TRP A 11 14.58 12.25 4.02
CA TRP A 11 13.22 11.78 4.27
C TRP A 11 13.03 10.28 3.99
N ALA A 12 13.96 9.67 3.26
CA ALA A 12 13.94 8.26 2.87
C ALA A 12 14.85 7.38 3.75
N GLN A 13 15.47 7.96 4.79
CA GLN A 13 16.09 7.17 5.86
C GLN A 13 15.08 6.87 6.96
N LEU A 14 15.48 5.99 7.86
CA LEU A 14 14.70 5.59 9.03
C LEU A 14 14.20 6.81 9.82
N SER A 15 12.91 6.75 10.17
CA SER A 15 12.24 7.69 11.07
C SER A 15 12.89 7.71 12.45
N ALA A 16 12.53 8.71 13.25
CA ALA A 16 12.96 8.79 14.65
C ALA A 16 12.44 7.56 15.43
N VAL A 17 13.24 7.07 16.38
CA VAL A 17 12.93 5.87 17.20
C VAL A 17 11.69 6.08 18.12
N GLU A 18 11.23 7.32 18.27
CA GLU A 18 10.00 7.70 18.99
C GLU A 18 8.92 8.15 17.98
N THR A 19 8.32 9.33 18.13
CA THR A 19 7.30 9.82 17.19
C THR A 19 7.94 10.38 15.91
N GLY A 20 7.98 9.58 14.85
CA GLY A 20 8.56 9.90 13.54
C GLY A 20 7.67 10.74 12.59
N GLY A 21 7.95 10.62 11.28
CA GLY A 21 7.10 11.12 10.19
C GLY A 21 7.12 12.61 9.86
N ALA A 22 7.30 13.50 10.84
CA ALA A 22 7.13 14.95 10.65
C ALA A 22 8.01 15.57 9.53
N PHE A 23 9.23 15.07 9.33
CA PHE A 23 10.10 15.54 8.22
C PHE A 23 9.62 15.02 6.86
N GLY A 24 9.20 13.75 6.76
CA GLY A 24 8.61 13.18 5.55
C GLY A 24 7.32 13.88 5.14
N MET A 25 6.43 14.14 6.11
CA MET A 25 5.22 14.97 5.94
C MET A 25 5.57 16.35 5.37
N LEU A 26 6.54 17.07 5.96
CA LEU A 26 6.94 18.40 5.49
C LEU A 26 7.57 18.40 4.09
N VAL A 27 8.17 17.29 3.67
CA VAL A 27 8.65 17.12 2.29
C VAL A 27 7.49 16.85 1.34
N ARG A 28 6.58 15.93 1.68
CA ARG A 28 5.42 15.57 0.85
C ARG A 28 4.43 16.72 0.65
N HIS A 29 4.21 17.56 1.66
CA HIS A 29 3.28 18.70 1.61
C HIS A 29 3.90 20.02 1.09
N ARG A 30 5.05 19.99 0.41
CA ARG A 30 5.69 21.18 -0.16
C ARG A 30 6.04 21.00 -1.63
N ASP A 31 5.45 21.84 -2.48
CA ASP A 31 5.66 21.82 -3.94
C ASP A 31 7.13 22.05 -4.36
N GLN A 32 7.94 22.67 -3.50
CA GLN A 32 9.35 22.97 -3.75
C GLN A 32 10.21 22.68 -2.52
N VAL A 33 10.71 21.45 -2.44
CA VAL A 33 11.74 21.02 -1.48
C VAL A 33 13.10 21.03 -2.17
N PRO A 34 14.08 21.84 -1.72
CA PRO A 34 15.44 21.77 -2.25
C PRO A 34 16.11 20.45 -1.85
N GLU A 35 16.36 19.56 -2.81
CA GLU A 35 17.11 18.32 -2.60
C GLU A 35 18.59 18.47 -3.00
N LEU A 36 19.48 17.81 -2.26
CA LEU A 36 20.90 17.68 -2.60
C LEU A 36 21.12 16.33 -3.30
N THR A 37 21.46 16.35 -4.58
CA THR A 37 21.63 15.15 -5.42
C THR A 37 23.07 14.64 -5.52
N ASP A 38 24.07 15.46 -5.14
CA ASP A 38 25.50 15.11 -5.17
C ASP A 38 25.92 14.28 -3.94
N VAL A 39 26.00 12.95 -4.09
CA VAL A 39 26.36 12.03 -3.00
C VAL A 39 27.89 11.88 -2.89
N ARG A 40 28.50 12.67 -2.01
CA ARG A 40 29.98 12.69 -1.84
C ARG A 40 30.60 11.53 -1.05
N ARG A 41 29.79 10.62 -0.48
CA ARG A 41 30.32 9.55 0.40
C ARG A 41 30.91 8.35 -0.33
N PHE A 42 30.45 8.07 -1.54
CA PHE A 42 30.86 6.90 -2.30
C PHE A 42 32.08 7.21 -3.18
N ALA A 43 33.01 6.25 -3.25
CA ALA A 43 34.13 6.26 -4.18
C ALA A 43 33.71 5.86 -5.61
N ASN A 44 32.63 5.09 -5.74
CA ASN A 44 32.10 4.62 -7.02
C ASN A 44 31.00 5.56 -7.51
N GLU A 45 31.13 6.12 -8.72
CA GLU A 45 30.08 6.98 -9.30
C GLU A 45 28.77 6.23 -9.57
N TRP A 46 28.83 4.95 -10.01
CA TRP A 46 27.62 4.14 -10.27
C TRP A 46 26.79 3.93 -8.99
N GLU A 47 27.45 3.74 -7.85
CA GLU A 47 26.82 3.45 -6.55
C GLU A 47 26.12 4.68 -5.97
N LYS A 48 26.58 5.91 -6.31
CA LYS A 48 25.86 7.15 -6.02
C LYS A 48 24.50 7.18 -6.72
N THR A 49 24.46 6.84 -8.00
CA THR A 49 23.23 6.84 -8.80
C THR A 49 22.30 5.70 -8.39
N ALA A 50 22.83 4.47 -8.25
CA ALA A 50 22.03 3.31 -7.87
C ALA A 50 21.42 3.45 -6.46
N SER A 51 22.18 3.97 -5.47
CA SER A 51 21.64 4.22 -4.13
C SER A 51 20.53 5.27 -4.11
N LEU A 52 20.53 6.28 -5.00
CA LEU A 52 19.38 7.18 -5.18
C LEU A 52 18.17 6.46 -5.80
N GLY A 53 18.38 5.46 -6.66
CA GLY A 53 17.29 4.58 -7.12
C GLY A 53 16.66 3.79 -5.97
N LEU A 54 17.49 3.18 -5.10
CA LEU A 54 17.03 2.50 -3.87
C LEU A 54 16.24 3.45 -2.94
N ARG A 55 16.73 4.68 -2.75
CA ARG A 55 16.08 5.75 -1.97
C ARG A 55 14.63 6.01 -2.42
N HIS A 56 14.39 5.94 -3.73
CA HIS A 56 13.08 6.15 -4.34
C HIS A 56 12.30 4.86 -4.62
N GLY A 57 12.81 3.69 -4.22
CA GLY A 57 12.17 2.38 -4.42
C GLY A 57 12.13 1.92 -5.88
N ARG A 58 13.05 2.40 -6.73
CA ARG A 58 13.12 1.97 -8.13
C ARG A 58 13.88 0.65 -8.24
N THR A 59 13.34 -0.28 -9.02
CA THR A 59 13.88 -1.64 -9.18
C THR A 59 15.07 -1.69 -10.13
N ASP A 60 15.21 -0.74 -11.06
CA ASP A 60 16.35 -0.59 -11.97
C ASP A 60 17.71 -0.50 -11.24
N ALA A 61 17.71 0.07 -10.03
CA ALA A 61 18.88 0.10 -9.18
C ALA A 61 19.32 -1.30 -8.70
N LEU A 62 18.40 -2.26 -8.53
CA LEU A 62 18.74 -3.62 -8.12
C LEU A 62 19.54 -4.32 -9.22
N ASP A 63 19.16 -4.12 -10.49
CA ASP A 63 19.87 -4.65 -11.64
C ASP A 63 21.34 -4.17 -11.67
N GLU A 64 21.58 -2.86 -11.45
CA GLU A 64 22.92 -2.27 -11.38
C GLU A 64 23.78 -2.86 -10.23
N TYR A 65 23.18 -3.19 -9.08
CA TYR A 65 23.88 -3.90 -7.99
C TYR A 65 24.13 -5.39 -8.33
N GLN A 66 23.19 -6.05 -9.02
CA GLN A 66 23.32 -7.46 -9.43
C GLN A 66 24.41 -7.65 -10.49
N GLU A 67 24.47 -6.78 -11.51
CA GLU A 67 25.52 -6.79 -12.55
C GLU A 67 26.96 -6.60 -12.02
N ARG A 68 27.11 -6.22 -10.75
CA ARG A 68 28.39 -5.92 -10.09
C ARG A 68 28.65 -6.85 -8.89
N ASP A 69 27.96 -7.99 -8.85
CA ASP A 69 28.09 -9.02 -7.82
C ASP A 69 27.92 -8.47 -6.38
N ARG A 70 27.00 -7.51 -6.20
CA ARG A 70 26.70 -6.90 -4.90
C ARG A 70 25.50 -7.51 -4.18
N LEU A 71 24.72 -8.33 -4.87
CA LEU A 71 23.55 -9.01 -4.33
C LEU A 71 23.81 -10.51 -4.41
N LEU A 72 23.67 -11.20 -3.29
CA LEU A 72 23.76 -12.65 -3.17
C LEU A 72 22.52 -13.15 -2.44
N ASP A 73 22.09 -14.38 -2.71
CA ASP A 73 21.00 -15.04 -1.99
C ASP A 73 21.34 -16.48 -1.58
N GLY A 74 20.62 -16.97 -0.58
CA GLY A 74 20.70 -18.34 -0.10
C GLY A 74 20.03 -18.52 1.26
N GLU A 75 20.13 -19.72 1.82
CA GLU A 75 19.61 -20.04 3.15
C GLU A 75 20.28 -19.18 4.23
N ALA A 76 19.55 -18.92 5.34
CA ALA A 76 20.00 -18.01 6.40
C ALA A 76 21.39 -18.37 6.94
N GLU A 77 21.63 -19.65 7.27
CA GLU A 77 22.92 -20.15 7.76
C GLU A 77 24.05 -19.95 6.76
N THR A 78 23.81 -20.25 5.48
CA THR A 78 24.79 -20.04 4.40
C THR A 78 25.12 -18.56 4.24
N MET A 79 24.11 -17.68 4.28
CA MET A 79 24.32 -16.24 4.18
C MET A 79 25.05 -15.65 5.38
N LEU A 80 24.88 -16.23 6.59
CA LEU A 80 25.63 -15.88 7.79
C LEU A 80 27.12 -16.28 7.72
N ASP A 81 27.47 -17.34 6.99
CA ASP A 81 28.87 -17.69 6.74
C ASP A 81 29.49 -16.81 5.65
N VAL A 82 28.82 -16.61 4.50
CA VAL A 82 29.35 -15.81 3.39
C VAL A 82 29.57 -14.33 3.80
N ILE A 83 28.63 -13.75 4.56
CA ILE A 83 28.78 -12.37 5.09
C ILE A 83 29.97 -12.25 6.05
N TYR A 84 30.20 -13.29 6.86
CA TYR A 84 31.30 -13.37 7.81
C TYR A 84 32.66 -13.53 7.11
N GLU A 85 32.76 -14.39 6.09
CA GLU A 85 33.97 -14.55 5.27
C GLU A 85 34.33 -13.24 4.53
N ALA A 86 33.34 -12.55 3.96
CA ALA A 86 33.54 -11.26 3.32
C ALA A 86 34.04 -10.18 4.30
N TRP A 87 33.48 -10.14 5.52
CA TRP A 87 33.97 -9.28 6.59
C TRP A 87 35.39 -9.65 7.04
N ARG A 88 35.70 -10.93 7.20
CA ARG A 88 37.04 -11.44 7.55
C ARG A 88 38.08 -10.98 6.51
N SER A 89 37.77 -11.15 5.23
CA SER A 89 38.63 -10.76 4.12
C SER A 89 38.94 -9.25 4.13
N ASP A 90 37.92 -8.41 4.28
CA ASP A 90 38.09 -6.96 4.40
C ASP A 90 38.92 -6.56 5.64
N ARG A 91 38.65 -7.19 6.79
CA ARG A 91 39.38 -6.98 8.06
C ARG A 91 40.87 -7.30 7.90
N ASP A 92 41.17 -8.42 7.26
CA ASP A 92 42.54 -8.91 7.09
C ASP A 92 43.28 -8.11 5.98
N ALA A 93 42.54 -7.50 5.04
CA ALA A 93 43.02 -6.44 4.14
C ALA A 93 43.19 -5.06 4.82
N GLY A 94 42.81 -4.92 6.09
CA GLY A 94 42.93 -3.68 6.87
C GLY A 94 41.86 -2.62 6.57
N LEU A 95 40.77 -3.00 5.91
CA LEU A 95 39.63 -2.12 5.64
C LEU A 95 38.73 -2.03 6.88
N ARG A 96 38.07 -0.87 7.07
CA ARG A 96 37.00 -0.77 8.06
C ARG A 96 35.74 -1.36 7.47
N THR A 97 35.37 -2.53 7.98
CA THR A 97 34.21 -3.29 7.53
C THR A 97 33.21 -3.47 8.67
N LEU A 98 31.93 -3.59 8.32
CA LEU A 98 30.83 -3.69 9.27
C LEU A 98 29.76 -4.62 8.71
N MET A 99 29.40 -5.62 9.52
CA MET A 99 28.23 -6.45 9.25
C MET A 99 26.98 -5.77 9.81
N ILE A 100 25.89 -5.83 9.05
CA ILE A 100 24.62 -5.17 9.36
C ILE A 100 23.52 -6.22 9.22
N ALA A 101 22.61 -6.32 10.19
CA ALA A 101 21.44 -7.19 10.11
C ALA A 101 20.17 -6.50 10.63
N GLY A 102 19.00 -7.06 10.31
CA GLY A 102 17.70 -6.52 10.73
C GLY A 102 17.41 -6.72 12.22
N THR A 103 17.70 -7.91 12.76
CA THR A 103 17.31 -8.29 14.14
C THR A 103 18.51 -8.34 15.09
N GLY A 104 18.25 -8.18 16.39
CA GLY A 104 19.28 -8.31 17.43
C GLY A 104 19.86 -9.73 17.53
N GLU A 105 19.06 -10.74 17.23
CA GLU A 105 19.48 -12.15 17.21
C GLU A 105 20.52 -12.43 16.11
N MET A 106 20.24 -12.02 14.87
CA MET A 106 21.19 -12.14 13.76
C MET A 106 22.49 -11.36 14.05
N VAL A 107 22.39 -10.19 14.69
CA VAL A 107 23.56 -9.42 15.14
C VAL A 107 24.37 -10.17 16.20
N ALA A 108 23.72 -10.84 17.15
CA ALA A 108 24.40 -11.64 18.18
C ALA A 108 25.14 -12.83 17.54
N GLN A 109 24.49 -13.58 16.65
CA GLN A 109 25.09 -14.70 15.93
C GLN A 109 26.32 -14.27 15.11
N LEU A 110 26.23 -13.16 14.37
CA LEU A 110 27.36 -12.60 13.60
C LEU A 110 28.51 -12.12 14.48
N ASN A 111 28.21 -11.48 15.62
CA ASN A 111 29.22 -11.07 16.59
C ASN A 111 29.90 -12.29 17.25
N GLU A 112 29.17 -13.36 17.53
CA GLU A 112 29.72 -14.58 18.14
C GLU A 112 30.61 -15.36 17.17
N ARG A 113 30.20 -15.53 15.88
CA ARG A 113 31.06 -16.09 14.82
C ARG A 113 32.35 -15.27 14.66
N ALA A 114 32.23 -13.94 14.60
CA ALA A 114 33.40 -13.05 14.48
C ALA A 114 34.35 -13.14 15.68
N ARG A 115 33.82 -13.26 16.91
CA ARG A 115 34.65 -13.43 18.11
C ARG A 115 35.32 -14.81 18.16
N ALA A 116 34.62 -15.88 17.78
CA ALA A 116 35.17 -17.24 17.80
C ALA A 116 36.46 -17.35 16.97
N ASP A 117 36.46 -16.83 15.74
CA ASP A 117 37.66 -16.74 14.89
C ASP A 117 38.77 -15.87 15.49
N LEU A 118 38.43 -14.75 16.11
CA LEU A 118 39.41 -13.88 16.75
C LEU A 118 40.05 -14.51 17.99
N VAL A 119 39.32 -15.36 18.71
CA VAL A 119 39.83 -16.17 19.81
C VAL A 119 40.74 -17.29 19.27
N GLU A 120 40.32 -18.02 18.23
CA GLU A 120 41.14 -19.06 17.59
C GLU A 120 42.44 -18.49 17.00
N ALA A 121 42.37 -17.31 16.38
CA ALA A 121 43.52 -16.57 15.87
C ALA A 121 44.38 -15.91 16.97
N GLY A 122 44.06 -16.08 18.26
CA GLY A 122 44.80 -15.53 19.39
C GLY A 122 44.81 -13.99 19.47
N ARG A 123 43.85 -13.33 18.79
CA ARG A 123 43.69 -11.86 18.78
C ARG A 123 42.80 -11.35 19.91
N VAL A 124 41.95 -12.22 20.45
CA VAL A 124 41.01 -11.95 21.54
C VAL A 124 41.18 -13.00 22.64
N GLU A 125 41.03 -12.59 23.89
CA GLU A 125 41.01 -13.47 25.05
C GLU A 125 39.82 -14.45 24.98
N ALA A 126 40.08 -15.76 25.17
CA ALA A 126 39.03 -16.77 25.14
C ALA A 126 38.00 -16.57 26.27
N ASP A 127 38.48 -16.30 27.48
CA ASP A 127 37.68 -15.90 28.64
C ASP A 127 37.21 -14.45 28.50
N GLY A 128 36.12 -14.09 29.18
CA GLY A 128 35.51 -12.77 29.06
C GLY A 128 34.35 -12.53 30.01
N LEU A 129 33.63 -11.43 29.80
CA LEU A 129 32.45 -11.06 30.56
C LEU A 129 31.20 -11.18 29.69
N ARG A 130 30.13 -11.71 30.27
CA ARG A 130 28.84 -11.83 29.60
C ARG A 130 28.14 -10.48 29.50
N LEU A 131 27.66 -10.18 28.30
CA LEU A 131 27.03 -8.94 27.88
C LEU A 131 25.49 -9.06 27.89
N HIS A 132 24.79 -7.94 27.65
CA HIS A 132 23.32 -7.89 27.76
C HIS A 132 22.60 -8.77 26.71
N ASP A 133 23.23 -8.96 25.55
CA ASP A 133 22.73 -9.71 24.40
C ASP A 133 23.06 -11.21 24.48
N GLY A 134 23.58 -11.66 25.62
CA GLY A 134 24.02 -13.03 25.85
C GLY A 134 25.43 -13.34 25.37
N THR A 135 26.02 -12.50 24.51
CA THR A 135 27.39 -12.65 23.99
C THR A 135 28.44 -12.42 25.09
N THR A 136 29.72 -12.64 24.78
CA THR A 136 30.84 -12.48 25.71
C THR A 136 31.90 -11.56 25.10
N ALA A 137 32.51 -10.68 25.90
CA ALA A 137 33.68 -9.89 25.49
C ALA A 137 34.87 -10.04 26.46
N GLY A 138 36.06 -10.29 25.92
CA GLY A 138 37.34 -10.38 26.63
C GLY A 138 38.32 -9.29 26.16
N VAL A 139 39.58 -9.37 26.61
CA VAL A 139 40.62 -8.43 26.14
C VAL A 139 40.87 -8.60 24.64
N GLY A 140 40.96 -7.48 23.91
CA GLY A 140 41.11 -7.43 22.46
C GLY A 140 39.81 -7.17 21.69
N ASP A 141 38.65 -7.51 22.28
CA ASP A 141 37.34 -7.40 21.62
C ASP A 141 36.97 -5.95 21.26
N LEU A 142 36.12 -5.80 20.24
CA LEU A 142 35.48 -4.53 19.89
C LEU A 142 34.07 -4.45 20.49
N VAL A 143 33.76 -3.33 21.16
CA VAL A 143 32.51 -3.11 21.92
C VAL A 143 31.91 -1.72 21.65
N VAL A 144 30.58 -1.56 21.83
CA VAL A 144 29.82 -0.46 21.21
C VAL A 144 29.10 0.55 22.13
N THR A 145 28.87 0.26 23.41
CA THR A 145 28.22 1.20 24.38
C THR A 145 26.86 1.79 23.95
N ARG A 146 25.78 1.38 24.62
CA ARG A 146 24.38 1.64 24.21
C ARG A 146 23.73 2.86 24.87
N LEU A 147 24.28 3.33 25.99
CA LEU A 147 23.71 4.42 26.78
C LEU A 147 24.58 5.67 26.75
N ASN A 148 23.95 6.81 26.98
CA ASN A 148 24.62 8.08 27.18
C ASN A 148 24.91 8.29 28.69
N ASP A 149 26.16 8.11 29.15
CA ASP A 149 26.53 8.44 30.54
C ASP A 149 27.60 9.54 30.61
N ARG A 150 27.20 10.70 31.14
CA ARG A 150 28.06 11.87 31.36
C ARG A 150 29.03 11.71 32.53
N ARG A 151 28.78 10.76 33.44
CA ARG A 151 29.69 10.44 34.57
C ARG A 151 30.93 9.68 34.08
N LEU A 152 30.77 8.87 33.02
CA LEU A 152 31.86 8.16 32.35
C LEU A 152 32.62 9.13 31.42
N SER A 153 33.40 10.02 32.03
CA SER A 153 34.10 11.10 31.35
C SER A 153 35.58 10.82 31.08
N MET A 154 36.04 11.23 29.90
CA MET A 154 37.46 11.33 29.51
C MET A 154 37.90 12.79 29.43
N GLY A 155 37.52 13.61 30.42
CA GLY A 155 37.82 15.04 30.48
C GLY A 155 36.78 15.88 29.74
N ARG A 156 37.07 16.30 28.50
CA ARG A 156 36.11 17.10 27.69
C ARG A 156 35.08 16.26 26.92
N ALA A 157 35.20 14.94 26.94
CA ALA A 157 34.28 14.00 26.31
C ALA A 157 33.71 13.02 27.36
N TRP A 158 32.64 12.34 27.01
CA TRP A 158 31.92 11.36 27.83
C TRP A 158 31.35 10.24 26.94
N VAL A 159 30.97 9.10 27.52
CA VAL A 159 30.49 7.90 26.78
C VAL A 159 29.14 8.15 26.11
N LYS A 160 29.11 8.07 24.79
CA LYS A 160 27.87 8.19 24.01
C LYS A 160 27.39 6.84 23.52
N ASN A 161 26.08 6.72 23.34
CA ASN A 161 25.48 5.64 22.57
C ASN A 161 26.13 5.57 21.17
N GLY A 162 26.62 4.39 20.78
CA GLY A 162 27.27 4.13 19.49
C GLY A 162 28.77 4.43 19.46
N ASP A 163 29.40 4.79 20.57
CA ASP A 163 30.86 4.93 20.62
C ASP A 163 31.55 3.56 20.49
N ARG A 164 32.44 3.41 19.51
CA ARG A 164 33.21 2.17 19.33
C ARG A 164 34.49 2.17 20.16
N TRP A 165 34.80 1.05 20.81
CA TRP A 165 35.97 0.88 21.66
C TRP A 165 36.64 -0.47 21.44
N GLN A 166 37.93 -0.56 21.75
CA GLN A 166 38.63 -1.82 21.96
C GLN A 166 38.78 -2.08 23.47
N VAL A 167 38.49 -3.30 23.92
CA VAL A 167 38.77 -3.77 25.28
C VAL A 167 40.27 -3.98 25.45
N THR A 168 40.84 -3.38 26.49
CA THR A 168 42.29 -3.43 26.78
C THR A 168 42.64 -4.13 28.09
N HIS A 169 41.68 -4.22 29.02
CA HIS A 169 41.83 -4.99 30.25
C HIS A 169 40.45 -5.37 30.79
N ARG A 170 40.36 -6.52 31.45
CA ARG A 170 39.20 -7.01 32.20
C ARG A 170 39.58 -7.05 33.68
N TYR A 171 38.69 -6.60 34.55
CA TYR A 171 38.87 -6.63 36.00
C TYR A 171 37.99 -7.71 36.63
N ASP A 172 38.42 -8.26 37.77
CA ASP A 172 37.72 -9.34 38.50
C ASP A 172 36.34 -8.91 39.04
N ASP A 173 36.09 -7.60 39.19
CA ASP A 173 34.79 -7.04 39.59
C ASP A 173 33.75 -7.05 38.44
N GLY A 174 34.17 -7.40 37.22
CA GLY A 174 33.38 -7.34 36.00
C GLY A 174 33.46 -6.00 35.25
N SER A 175 34.34 -5.08 35.63
CA SER A 175 34.58 -3.83 34.90
C SER A 175 35.52 -4.06 33.70
N LEU A 176 35.42 -3.20 32.68
CA LEU A 176 36.29 -3.25 31.48
C LEU A 176 37.06 -1.95 31.28
N ALA A 177 38.38 -2.02 31.10
CA ALA A 177 39.17 -0.89 30.60
C ALA A 177 39.13 -0.87 29.07
N VAL A 178 38.54 0.16 28.49
CA VAL A 178 38.33 0.31 27.05
C VAL A 178 39.05 1.54 26.49
N ARG A 179 39.48 1.50 25.23
CA ARG A 179 40.06 2.63 24.49
C ARG A 179 39.24 2.93 23.24
N ARG A 180 38.88 4.20 23.04
CA ARG A 180 38.00 4.60 21.93
C ARG A 180 38.69 4.37 20.58
N LEU A 181 37.94 3.94 19.57
CA LEU A 181 38.43 3.79 18.20
C LEU A 181 38.31 5.11 17.43
N GLY A 182 39.40 5.48 16.76
CA GLY A 182 39.49 6.72 15.98
C GLY A 182 38.96 6.57 14.56
N HIS A 183 39.16 7.62 13.74
CA HIS A 183 38.85 7.58 12.30
C HIS A 183 39.72 6.60 11.48
N SER A 184 40.66 5.91 12.11
CA SER A 184 41.51 4.87 11.51
C SER A 184 41.26 3.48 12.10
N ASP A 185 40.20 3.32 12.90
CA ASP A 185 39.89 2.14 13.73
C ASP A 185 41.06 1.66 14.62
N LYS A 186 42.03 2.55 14.87
CA LYS A 186 43.09 2.37 15.86
C LYS A 186 42.64 2.94 17.22
N PRO A 187 42.95 2.27 18.33
CA PRO A 187 42.71 2.81 19.67
C PRO A 187 43.47 4.11 19.89
N TYR A 188 42.78 5.15 20.35
CA TYR A 188 43.38 6.45 20.65
C TYR A 188 42.91 6.99 22.00
N GLY A 189 43.57 8.04 22.48
CA GLY A 189 43.27 8.64 23.78
C GLY A 189 43.63 7.74 24.97
N LYS A 190 43.11 8.13 26.14
CA LYS A 190 43.27 7.40 27.41
C LYS A 190 42.32 6.21 27.45
N ALA A 191 42.66 5.20 28.25
CA ALA A 191 41.71 4.17 28.64
C ALA A 191 40.65 4.76 29.58
N LEU A 192 39.42 4.26 29.46
CA LEU A 192 38.29 4.55 30.32
C LEU A 192 37.84 3.22 30.94
N VAL A 193 37.50 3.22 32.23
CA VAL A 193 36.92 2.03 32.88
C VAL A 193 35.39 2.13 32.82
N LEU A 194 34.77 1.18 32.14
CA LEU A 194 33.32 0.96 32.17
C LEU A 194 33.00 0.10 33.42
N PRO A 195 32.17 0.58 34.36
CA PRO A 195 31.82 -0.19 35.55
C PRO A 195 31.06 -1.48 35.20
N ALA A 196 31.21 -2.52 36.01
CA ALA A 196 30.58 -3.83 35.79
C ALA A 196 29.08 -3.82 35.52
N LYS A 197 28.32 -2.91 36.15
CA LYS A 197 26.89 -2.73 35.84
C LYS A 197 26.68 -2.26 34.39
N TYR A 198 27.43 -1.25 33.98
CA TYR A 198 27.36 -0.68 32.63
C TYR A 198 27.80 -1.68 31.56
N VAL A 199 28.83 -2.48 31.83
CA VAL A 199 29.29 -3.56 30.93
C VAL A 199 28.20 -4.61 30.71
N ARG A 200 27.48 -5.00 31.77
CA ARG A 200 26.43 -6.02 31.69
C ARG A 200 25.15 -5.54 30.99
N GLU A 201 24.78 -4.28 31.16
CA GLU A 201 23.49 -3.75 30.71
C GLU A 201 23.57 -2.99 29.37
N GLU A 202 24.69 -2.32 29.10
CA GLU A 202 24.79 -1.30 28.03
C GLU A 202 25.88 -1.60 26.99
N VAL A 203 26.21 -2.89 26.79
CA VAL A 203 27.19 -3.47 25.84
C VAL A 203 26.73 -4.92 25.56
N GLU A 204 26.78 -5.58 24.39
CA GLU A 204 27.08 -5.30 22.96
C GLU A 204 28.53 -5.20 22.42
N LEU A 205 28.94 -6.29 21.73
CA LEU A 205 30.05 -6.38 20.77
C LEU A 205 29.84 -5.50 19.53
N GLY A 206 30.92 -5.25 18.78
CA GLY A 206 30.98 -4.24 17.71
C GLY A 206 31.37 -4.70 16.30
N TYR A 207 31.31 -6.00 16.02
CA TYR A 207 31.62 -6.56 14.69
C TYR A 207 30.40 -6.50 13.75
N ALA A 208 29.22 -6.76 14.31
CA ALA A 208 27.92 -6.60 13.67
C ALA A 208 27.05 -5.60 14.45
N SER A 209 26.10 -4.95 13.75
CA SER A 209 25.15 -4.02 14.37
C SER A 209 23.83 -3.93 13.61
N THR A 210 22.75 -3.55 14.29
CA THR A 210 21.42 -3.39 13.68
C THR A 210 21.36 -2.16 12.77
N VAL A 211 20.59 -2.20 11.67
CA VAL A 211 20.44 -1.09 10.71
C VAL A 211 20.19 0.27 11.39
N HIS A 212 19.31 0.33 12.39
CA HIS A 212 18.99 1.56 13.12
C HIS A 212 20.20 2.19 13.84
N ARG A 213 21.12 1.39 14.36
CA ARG A 213 22.31 1.87 15.11
C ARG A 213 23.45 2.32 14.20
N VAL A 214 23.46 1.89 12.95
CA VAL A 214 24.47 2.29 11.95
C VAL A 214 24.03 3.54 11.15
N GLN A 215 22.89 4.15 11.48
CA GLN A 215 22.51 5.44 10.94
C GLN A 215 23.55 6.50 11.33
N GLY A 216 24.00 7.31 10.36
CA GLY A 216 25.15 8.22 10.51
C GLY A 216 26.54 7.56 10.47
N ALA A 217 26.67 6.24 10.60
CA ALA A 217 27.96 5.56 10.48
C ALA A 217 28.50 5.60 9.03
N SER A 218 29.83 5.59 8.90
CA SER A 218 30.53 5.49 7.62
C SER A 218 31.79 4.66 7.77
N VAL A 219 31.83 3.58 7.00
CA VAL A 219 32.88 2.55 6.97
C VAL A 219 33.43 2.42 5.55
N ASP A 220 34.53 1.69 5.36
CA ASP A 220 35.12 1.54 4.03
C ASP A 220 34.32 0.54 3.19
N THR A 221 33.89 -0.57 3.80
CA THR A 221 32.96 -1.56 3.22
C THR A 221 31.83 -1.87 4.20
N ALA A 222 30.66 -2.24 3.68
CA ALA A 222 29.53 -2.69 4.48
C ALA A 222 28.88 -3.92 3.88
N HIS A 223 28.40 -4.80 4.75
CA HIS A 223 27.82 -6.09 4.39
C HIS A 223 26.48 -6.23 5.12
N ALA A 224 25.39 -6.35 4.37
CA ALA A 224 24.03 -6.31 4.91
C ALA A 224 23.30 -7.64 4.74
N LEU A 225 22.95 -8.29 5.84
CA LEU A 225 22.03 -9.42 5.86
C LEU A 225 20.60 -8.89 5.78
N VAL A 226 19.85 -9.33 4.78
CA VAL A 226 18.51 -8.85 4.44
C VAL A 226 17.54 -10.02 4.49
N ASP A 227 16.56 -9.95 5.40
CA ASP A 227 15.42 -10.85 5.41
C ASP A 227 14.24 -10.18 4.65
N PRO A 228 13.79 -10.72 3.50
CA PRO A 228 12.65 -10.19 2.76
C PRO A 228 11.32 -10.22 3.51
N LYS A 229 11.16 -11.04 4.57
CA LYS A 229 9.94 -11.07 5.40
C LYS A 229 9.79 -9.80 6.24
N VAL A 230 10.90 -9.26 6.79
CA VAL A 230 10.87 -8.11 7.72
C VAL A 230 11.54 -6.82 7.22
N SER A 231 12.35 -6.85 6.15
CA SER A 231 13.08 -5.66 5.68
C SER A 231 12.19 -4.72 4.84
N SER A 232 12.30 -3.42 5.06
CA SER A 232 11.69 -2.37 4.22
C SER A 232 12.71 -1.63 3.36
N ARG A 233 12.21 -0.81 2.44
CA ARG A 233 13.01 0.11 1.61
C ARG A 233 13.94 0.98 2.45
N GLU A 234 13.44 1.59 3.52
CA GLU A 234 14.22 2.52 4.35
C GLU A 234 15.35 1.79 5.10
N LEU A 235 15.07 0.57 5.61
CA LEU A 235 16.08 -0.30 6.19
C LEU A 235 17.14 -0.71 5.15
N PHE A 236 16.71 -1.18 3.98
CA PHE A 236 17.61 -1.62 2.91
C PHE A 236 18.47 -0.47 2.37
N TYR A 237 17.88 0.69 2.13
CA TYR A 237 18.59 1.90 1.71
C TYR A 237 19.62 2.35 2.77
N VAL A 238 19.27 2.37 4.06
CA VAL A 238 20.24 2.68 5.10
C VAL A 238 21.38 1.67 5.12
N ALA A 239 21.12 0.37 5.07
CA ALA A 239 22.15 -0.66 5.06
C ALA A 239 23.10 -0.54 3.84
N MET A 240 22.53 -0.42 2.64
CA MET A 240 23.27 -0.32 1.36
C MET A 240 24.00 1.02 1.13
N THR A 241 23.98 1.92 2.11
CA THR A 241 24.67 3.20 2.04
C THR A 241 25.69 3.42 3.17
N ARG A 242 26.10 2.40 3.93
CA ARG A 242 27.07 2.59 5.03
C ARG A 242 28.53 2.62 4.56
N GLY A 243 28.91 1.74 3.64
CA GLY A 243 30.23 1.61 3.04
C GLY A 243 30.53 2.73 2.02
N LYS A 244 31.80 3.15 1.94
CA LYS A 244 32.29 4.14 0.97
C LYS A 244 32.72 3.51 -0.36
N HIS A 245 33.29 2.31 -0.31
CA HIS A 245 33.90 1.65 -1.46
C HIS A 245 33.10 0.47 -1.98
N ARG A 246 32.35 -0.23 -1.10
CA ARG A 246 31.51 -1.39 -1.42
C ARG A 246 30.38 -1.51 -0.41
N ASN A 247 29.18 -1.78 -0.88
CA ASN A 247 28.04 -2.26 -0.08
C ASN A 247 27.51 -3.55 -0.74
N HIS A 248 27.34 -4.61 0.05
CA HIS A 248 26.77 -5.88 -0.42
C HIS A 248 25.49 -6.22 0.37
N ALA A 249 24.54 -6.86 -0.30
CA ALA A 249 23.36 -7.46 0.32
C ALA A 249 23.40 -8.98 0.21
N TYR A 250 23.12 -9.66 1.31
CA TYR A 250 23.01 -11.10 1.46
C TYR A 250 21.55 -11.40 1.82
N VAL A 251 20.79 -11.91 0.87
CA VAL A 251 19.33 -12.01 0.94
C VAL A 251 18.92 -13.41 1.38
N ILE A 252 18.24 -13.48 2.51
CA ILE A 252 17.76 -14.75 3.05
C ILE A 252 16.64 -15.30 2.17
N VAL A 253 16.84 -16.52 1.69
CA VAL A 253 15.83 -17.37 1.07
C VAL A 253 15.22 -18.24 2.16
N PRO A 254 13.92 -18.10 2.48
CA PRO A 254 13.24 -19.03 3.38
C PRO A 254 13.23 -20.43 2.78
N ASP A 255 13.45 -21.45 3.60
CA ASP A 255 13.35 -22.85 3.19
C ASP A 255 11.93 -23.15 2.70
N PRO A 256 11.74 -23.72 1.49
CA PRO A 256 10.44 -24.21 1.03
C PRO A 256 9.71 -25.13 2.01
N HIS A 257 10.43 -25.83 2.90
CA HIS A 257 9.86 -26.76 3.88
C HIS A 257 9.34 -26.08 5.17
N GLU A 258 9.60 -24.78 5.38
CA GLU A 258 8.95 -24.00 6.45
C GLU A 258 7.51 -23.57 6.09
N VAL A 259 7.07 -23.75 4.84
CA VAL A 259 5.73 -23.38 4.39
C VAL A 259 4.76 -24.52 4.68
N GLU A 260 3.67 -24.23 5.38
CA GLU A 260 2.63 -25.23 5.70
C GLU A 260 2.10 -25.90 4.41
N PRO A 261 1.91 -27.25 4.36
CA PRO A 261 1.67 -27.99 3.11
C PRO A 261 0.33 -27.75 2.40
N HIS A 262 -0.39 -26.68 2.74
CA HIS A 262 -1.78 -26.42 2.38
C HIS A 262 -1.99 -25.06 1.69
N ILE A 263 -0.92 -24.33 1.45
CA ILE A 263 -0.91 -23.10 0.65
C ILE A 263 -0.27 -23.42 -0.71
N ASP A 264 -0.84 -22.88 -1.80
CA ASP A 264 -0.28 -23.03 -3.15
C ASP A 264 1.23 -22.76 -3.16
N GLN A 265 1.99 -23.63 -3.84
CA GLN A 265 3.46 -23.53 -3.85
C GLN A 265 3.87 -22.11 -4.26
N PRO A 266 4.57 -21.35 -3.38
CA PRO A 266 4.90 -19.98 -3.69
C PRO A 266 5.78 -19.92 -4.94
N GLU A 267 5.37 -19.07 -5.88
CA GLU A 267 6.11 -18.81 -7.11
C GLU A 267 7.60 -18.58 -6.79
N VAL A 268 8.51 -19.20 -7.56
CA VAL A 268 9.95 -19.15 -7.29
C VAL A 268 10.47 -17.76 -7.66
N LEU A 269 10.33 -16.82 -6.73
CA LEU A 269 10.77 -15.43 -6.87
C LEU A 269 12.28 -15.36 -7.03
N THR A 270 12.73 -14.63 -8.05
CA THR A 270 14.15 -14.30 -8.21
C THR A 270 14.64 -13.40 -7.06
N LEU A 271 15.96 -13.32 -6.89
CA LEU A 271 16.61 -12.37 -5.98
C LEU A 271 16.09 -10.94 -6.19
N THR A 272 15.99 -10.50 -7.45
CA THR A 272 15.50 -9.18 -7.83
C THR A 272 14.04 -8.99 -7.44
N ASP A 273 13.17 -9.99 -7.65
CA ASP A 273 11.75 -9.92 -7.25
C ASP A 273 11.57 -9.84 -5.72
N ARG A 274 12.39 -10.58 -4.96
CA ARG A 274 12.39 -10.54 -3.49
C ARG A 274 12.79 -9.15 -2.99
N LEU A 275 13.84 -8.57 -3.56
CA LEU A 275 14.27 -7.21 -3.23
C LEU A 275 13.31 -6.13 -3.75
N ALA A 276 12.62 -6.36 -4.87
CA ALA A 276 11.55 -5.46 -5.34
C ALA A 276 10.38 -5.42 -4.34
N LYS A 277 10.02 -6.57 -3.72
CA LYS A 277 9.05 -6.61 -2.62
C LYS A 277 9.55 -5.87 -1.36
N VAL A 278 10.85 -5.91 -1.06
CA VAL A 278 11.47 -5.10 0.01
C VAL A 278 11.40 -3.60 -0.33
N LEU A 279 11.71 -3.19 -1.56
CA LEU A 279 11.62 -1.79 -2.01
C LEU A 279 10.18 -1.26 -2.06
N ALA A 280 9.18 -2.13 -2.25
CA ALA A 280 7.77 -1.80 -2.19
C ALA A 280 7.23 -1.65 -0.75
N ARG A 281 7.84 -2.33 0.24
CA ARG A 281 7.51 -2.18 1.66
C ARG A 281 8.16 -0.91 2.22
N SER A 282 7.37 -0.06 2.87
CA SER A 282 7.87 1.13 3.55
C SER A 282 7.46 1.13 5.02
N ASP A 283 8.44 1.26 5.91
CA ASP A 283 8.23 1.39 7.36
C ASP A 283 8.36 2.86 7.80
N ALA A 284 8.19 3.80 6.87
CA ALA A 284 8.27 5.22 7.17
C ALA A 284 7.08 5.63 8.06
N ASP A 285 7.35 5.85 9.36
CA ASP A 285 6.34 6.37 10.30
C ASP A 285 5.54 7.51 9.66
N LEU A 286 4.23 7.33 9.65
CA LEU A 286 3.30 8.37 9.24
C LEU A 286 3.14 9.33 10.42
N SER A 287 3.20 10.63 10.16
CA SER A 287 2.90 11.61 11.20
C SER A 287 1.46 11.44 11.69
N ALA A 288 1.14 11.86 12.93
CA ALA A 288 -0.24 11.75 13.44
C ALA A 288 -1.29 12.43 12.53
N THR A 289 -0.89 13.46 11.77
CA THR A 289 -1.71 14.08 10.72
C THR A 289 -1.94 13.14 9.54
N GLU A 290 -0.90 12.47 9.04
CA GLU A 290 -1.01 11.50 7.94
C GLU A 290 -1.71 10.21 8.38
N THR A 291 -1.54 9.76 9.63
CA THR A 291 -2.34 8.68 10.21
C THR A 291 -3.80 9.09 10.31
N LEU A 292 -4.11 10.31 10.75
CA LEU A 292 -5.50 10.79 10.76
C LEU A 292 -6.07 10.90 9.34
N THR A 293 -5.31 11.40 8.36
CA THR A 293 -5.73 11.41 6.95
C THR A 293 -5.93 9.99 6.43
N LEU A 294 -5.06 9.03 6.73
CA LEU A 294 -5.18 7.64 6.27
C LEU A 294 -6.26 6.85 6.99
N GLU A 295 -6.57 7.14 8.26
CA GLU A 295 -7.73 6.59 8.96
C GLU A 295 -9.03 7.23 8.44
N VAL A 296 -9.01 8.53 8.13
CA VAL A 296 -10.10 9.20 7.38
C VAL A 296 -10.24 8.58 5.98
N ASP A 297 -9.17 8.28 5.27
CA ASP A 297 -9.18 7.63 3.94
C ASP A 297 -9.51 6.12 4.03
N ARG A 298 -9.36 5.48 5.20
CA ARG A 298 -9.84 4.11 5.46
C ARG A 298 -11.34 4.10 5.74
N HIS A 299 -11.81 4.95 6.66
CA HIS A 299 -13.22 5.14 6.98
C HIS A 299 -14.02 5.78 5.83
N ALA A 300 -13.37 6.59 4.99
CA ALA A 300 -13.90 7.10 3.73
C ALA A 300 -13.37 6.35 2.51
N SER A 301 -12.74 5.18 2.69
CA SER A 301 -12.32 4.39 1.53
C SER A 301 -13.56 4.04 0.75
N LEU A 302 -13.60 4.43 -0.52
CA LEU A 302 -14.78 4.30 -1.34
C LEU A 302 -15.20 2.82 -1.44
N SER A 303 -14.25 1.88 -1.36
CA SER A 303 -14.52 0.45 -1.17
C SER A 303 -15.33 0.12 0.09
N THR A 304 -14.99 0.70 1.25
CA THR A 304 -15.75 0.51 2.50
C THR A 304 -17.12 1.15 2.42
N LEU A 305 -17.22 2.39 1.91
CA LEU A 305 -18.51 3.08 1.75
C LEU A 305 -19.46 2.33 0.80
N LEU A 306 -18.92 1.76 -0.29
CA LEU A 306 -19.69 0.91 -1.21
C LEU A 306 -20.17 -0.37 -0.52
N ALA A 307 -19.30 -1.06 0.24
CA ALA A 307 -19.67 -2.27 0.96
C ALA A 307 -20.70 -2.01 2.07
N GLU A 308 -20.56 -0.93 2.85
CA GLU A 308 -21.57 -0.49 3.84
C GLU A 308 -22.91 -0.21 3.16
N TYR A 309 -22.91 0.56 2.07
CA TYR A 309 -24.14 0.88 1.33
C TYR A 309 -24.81 -0.39 0.79
N ASP A 310 -24.06 -1.33 0.22
CA ASP A 310 -24.62 -2.57 -0.33
C ASP A 310 -25.22 -3.49 0.77
N VAL A 311 -24.65 -3.48 1.98
CA VAL A 311 -25.23 -4.17 3.16
C VAL A 311 -26.54 -3.49 3.60
N LEU A 312 -26.51 -2.17 3.84
CA LEU A 312 -27.69 -1.41 4.27
C LEU A 312 -28.83 -1.47 3.24
N ALA A 313 -28.51 -1.42 1.95
CA ALA A 313 -29.47 -1.49 0.86
C ALA A 313 -30.17 -2.85 0.77
N ARG A 314 -29.44 -3.93 1.05
CA ARG A 314 -29.96 -5.30 1.11
C ARG A 314 -30.83 -5.54 2.34
N GLU A 315 -30.39 -5.06 3.51
CA GLU A 315 -31.15 -5.13 4.77
C GLU A 315 -32.47 -4.34 4.68
N ALA A 316 -32.43 -3.12 4.14
CA ALA A 316 -33.62 -2.31 3.86
C ALA A 316 -34.64 -3.04 2.97
N GLN A 317 -34.18 -3.74 1.93
CA GLN A 317 -35.06 -4.50 1.03
C GLN A 317 -35.62 -5.77 1.68
N ALA A 318 -34.84 -6.49 2.48
CA ALA A 318 -35.31 -7.67 3.20
C ALA A 318 -36.46 -7.33 4.17
N HIS A 319 -36.29 -6.30 5.00
CA HIS A 319 -37.33 -5.83 5.94
C HIS A 319 -38.60 -5.36 5.21
N ARG A 320 -38.43 -4.58 4.13
CA ARG A 320 -39.53 -4.13 3.28
C ARG A 320 -40.27 -5.31 2.64
N LEU A 321 -39.54 -6.29 2.13
CA LEU A 321 -40.14 -7.43 1.45
C LEU A 321 -40.95 -8.29 2.41
N ALA A 322 -40.44 -8.55 3.62
CA ALA A 322 -41.21 -9.21 4.67
C ALA A 322 -42.53 -8.47 4.93
N ALA A 323 -42.48 -7.15 5.16
CA ALA A 323 -43.67 -6.34 5.38
C ALA A 323 -44.65 -6.30 4.18
N LEU A 324 -44.17 -6.47 2.94
CA LEU A 324 -45.01 -6.58 1.75
C LEU A 324 -45.69 -7.95 1.61
N LEU A 325 -45.06 -9.01 2.10
CA LEU A 325 -45.61 -10.36 2.14
C LEU A 325 -46.62 -10.51 3.30
N ASP A 326 -46.33 -9.95 4.47
CA ASP A 326 -47.25 -9.91 5.63
C ASP A 326 -48.62 -9.28 5.31
N VAL A 327 -48.63 -8.27 4.44
CA VAL A 327 -49.84 -7.51 4.04
C VAL A 327 -50.48 -8.07 2.76
N ALA A 328 -49.85 -9.05 2.09
CA ALA A 328 -50.39 -9.61 0.86
C ALA A 328 -51.59 -10.55 1.14
N PRO A 329 -52.65 -10.53 0.32
CA PRO A 329 -53.85 -11.33 0.51
C PRO A 329 -53.63 -12.79 0.08
N PHE A 330 -52.84 -13.52 0.86
CA PHE A 330 -52.70 -14.98 0.73
C PHE A 330 -53.96 -15.71 1.22
N LEU A 331 -54.15 -16.94 0.75
CA LEU A 331 -55.12 -17.88 1.35
C LEU A 331 -54.55 -18.43 2.67
N GLU A 332 -55.43 -18.88 3.57
CA GLU A 332 -55.04 -19.35 4.92
C GLU A 332 -53.90 -20.38 4.87
N ASN A 333 -52.90 -20.18 5.74
CA ASN A 333 -51.66 -20.96 5.89
C ASN A 333 -50.64 -20.87 4.74
N VAL A 334 -50.96 -20.24 3.60
CA VAL A 334 -50.01 -20.13 2.46
C VAL A 334 -48.87 -19.12 2.72
N ALA A 335 -49.10 -18.11 3.57
CA ALA A 335 -48.09 -17.10 3.88
C ALA A 335 -46.86 -17.72 4.57
N ASP A 336 -47.07 -18.54 5.60
CA ASP A 336 -46.00 -19.21 6.35
C ASP A 336 -45.20 -20.19 5.48
N ASP A 337 -45.88 -20.91 4.57
CA ASP A 337 -45.24 -21.79 3.58
C ASP A 337 -44.33 -20.99 2.60
N VAL A 338 -44.73 -19.77 2.21
CA VAL A 338 -43.91 -18.90 1.35
C VAL A 338 -42.70 -18.36 2.11
N PHE A 339 -42.86 -17.97 3.38
CA PHE A 339 -41.76 -17.45 4.22
C PHE A 339 -40.72 -18.52 4.59
N THR A 340 -41.14 -19.77 4.78
CA THR A 340 -40.25 -20.88 5.18
C THR A 340 -39.67 -21.67 3.99
N SER A 341 -40.03 -21.29 2.77
CA SER A 341 -39.60 -21.94 1.52
C SER A 341 -38.08 -21.84 1.27
N HIS A 342 -37.48 -22.94 0.81
CA HIS A 342 -36.12 -22.96 0.27
C HIS A 342 -35.93 -22.13 -1.01
N TYR A 343 -37.02 -21.69 -1.66
CA TYR A 343 -37.01 -20.87 -2.87
C TYR A 343 -37.30 -19.38 -2.60
N TYR A 344 -37.28 -18.95 -1.33
CA TYR A 344 -37.52 -17.55 -0.95
C TYR A 344 -36.60 -16.57 -1.70
N GLU A 345 -35.30 -16.86 -1.84
CA GLU A 345 -34.34 -16.04 -2.61
C GLU A 345 -34.72 -15.87 -4.10
N GLN A 346 -35.39 -16.86 -4.70
CA GLN A 346 -35.89 -16.79 -6.08
C GLN A 346 -37.07 -15.81 -6.18
N LEU A 347 -37.93 -15.77 -5.15
CA LEU A 347 -39.02 -14.82 -5.02
C LEU A 347 -38.51 -13.39 -4.78
N GLU A 348 -37.53 -13.20 -3.89
CA GLU A 348 -36.86 -11.90 -3.70
C GLU A 348 -36.32 -11.37 -5.03
N SER A 349 -35.62 -12.25 -5.77
CA SER A 349 -35.02 -11.95 -7.06
C SER A 349 -36.07 -11.61 -8.14
N ALA A 350 -37.21 -12.29 -8.16
CA ALA A 350 -38.32 -12.00 -9.09
C ALA A 350 -38.99 -10.65 -8.78
N LEU A 351 -39.16 -10.31 -7.49
CA LEU A 351 -39.68 -9.03 -7.07
C LEU A 351 -38.71 -7.87 -7.38
N ALA A 352 -37.42 -8.07 -7.15
CA ALA A 352 -36.38 -7.12 -7.54
C ALA A 352 -36.38 -6.87 -9.06
N ARG A 353 -36.53 -7.92 -9.90
CA ARG A 353 -36.70 -7.79 -11.36
C ARG A 353 -37.96 -7.02 -11.73
N HIS A 354 -39.09 -7.29 -11.08
CA HIS A 354 -40.37 -6.61 -11.33
C HIS A 354 -40.30 -5.12 -11.01
N GLU A 355 -39.64 -4.75 -9.90
CA GLU A 355 -39.43 -3.35 -9.53
C GLU A 355 -38.41 -2.65 -10.45
N ALA A 356 -37.34 -3.33 -10.85
CA ALA A 356 -36.35 -2.80 -11.81
C ALA A 356 -36.96 -2.46 -13.19
N ALA A 357 -38.03 -3.16 -13.59
CA ALA A 357 -38.82 -2.85 -14.78
C ALA A 357 -39.75 -1.60 -14.62
N GLY A 358 -39.82 -1.03 -13.42
CA GLY A 358 -40.60 0.17 -13.11
C GLY A 358 -42.05 -0.11 -12.67
N HIS A 359 -42.31 -1.31 -12.14
CA HIS A 359 -43.61 -1.73 -11.60
C HIS A 359 -43.58 -1.80 -10.07
N ARG A 360 -44.74 -1.87 -9.41
CA ARG A 360 -44.86 -1.85 -7.94
C ARG A 360 -45.10 -3.27 -7.41
N ALA A 361 -44.14 -3.82 -6.65
CA ALA A 361 -44.24 -5.16 -6.06
C ALA A 361 -45.58 -5.40 -5.33
N ALA A 362 -45.99 -4.47 -4.46
CA ALA A 362 -47.25 -4.55 -3.71
C ALA A 362 -48.50 -4.79 -4.59
N VAL A 363 -48.55 -4.17 -5.77
CA VAL A 363 -49.71 -4.30 -6.69
C VAL A 363 -49.71 -5.67 -7.37
N ALA A 364 -48.53 -6.19 -7.72
CA ALA A 364 -48.40 -7.53 -8.28
C ALA A 364 -48.71 -8.61 -7.22
N LEU A 365 -48.16 -8.49 -6.01
CA LEU A 365 -48.47 -9.39 -4.90
C LEU A 365 -49.97 -9.40 -4.57
N THR A 366 -50.62 -8.24 -4.48
CA THR A 366 -52.08 -8.14 -4.26
C THR A 366 -52.91 -8.88 -5.33
N ALA A 367 -52.44 -8.90 -6.59
CA ALA A 367 -53.13 -9.54 -7.70
C ALA A 367 -52.79 -11.03 -7.90
N LEU A 368 -51.65 -11.50 -7.39
CA LEU A 368 -51.10 -12.84 -7.61
C LEU A 368 -51.21 -13.74 -6.36
N ALA A 369 -51.04 -13.20 -5.14
CA ALA A 369 -51.16 -13.96 -3.89
C ALA A 369 -52.49 -14.75 -3.74
N PRO A 370 -53.68 -14.21 -4.12
CA PRO A 370 -54.94 -14.96 -4.05
C PRO A 370 -55.06 -16.11 -5.06
N ARG A 371 -54.10 -16.25 -5.98
CA ARG A 371 -54.12 -17.27 -7.06
C ARG A 371 -53.28 -18.50 -6.74
N LEU A 372 -52.50 -18.46 -5.66
CA LEU A 372 -51.75 -19.62 -5.17
C LEU A 372 -52.74 -20.61 -4.54
N THR A 373 -53.04 -21.71 -5.23
CA THR A 373 -53.94 -22.76 -4.71
C THR A 373 -53.18 -23.81 -3.90
N PRO A 374 -53.52 -24.03 -2.61
CA PRO A 374 -52.88 -25.06 -1.79
C PRO A 374 -52.98 -26.45 -2.42
N GLY A 375 -51.84 -27.15 -2.54
CA GLY A 375 -51.78 -28.59 -2.78
C GLY A 375 -52.12 -29.12 -4.20
N VAL A 376 -52.37 -28.26 -5.20
CA VAL A 376 -52.77 -28.72 -6.56
C VAL A 376 -51.57 -28.98 -7.49
N SER A 377 -50.39 -28.43 -7.19
CA SER A 377 -49.16 -28.64 -7.94
C SER A 377 -48.03 -28.99 -6.97
N GLN A 378 -47.15 -29.93 -7.32
CA GLN A 378 -45.99 -30.32 -6.49
C GLN A 378 -44.87 -29.26 -6.43
N ALA A 379 -45.09 -28.08 -7.02
CA ALA A 379 -44.15 -26.97 -7.01
C ALA A 379 -44.32 -26.12 -5.74
N ASP A 380 -43.19 -25.67 -5.19
CA ASP A 380 -43.13 -24.83 -3.99
C ASP A 380 -43.91 -23.49 -4.15
N PRO A 381 -44.66 -23.01 -3.13
CA PRO A 381 -45.44 -21.77 -3.23
C PRO A 381 -44.62 -20.52 -3.57
N ALA A 382 -43.41 -20.37 -3.04
CA ALA A 382 -42.56 -19.22 -3.33
C ALA A 382 -42.00 -19.28 -4.76
N ALA A 383 -41.62 -20.48 -5.23
CA ALA A 383 -41.20 -20.70 -6.62
C ALA A 383 -42.34 -20.42 -7.62
N GLN A 384 -43.57 -20.85 -7.33
CA GLN A 384 -44.75 -20.53 -8.14
C GLN A 384 -45.00 -19.03 -8.20
N LEU A 385 -44.92 -18.33 -7.06
CA LEU A 385 -45.12 -16.88 -7.01
C LEU A 385 -44.03 -16.13 -7.79
N ALA A 386 -42.77 -16.59 -7.71
CA ALA A 386 -41.65 -16.05 -8.48
C ALA A 386 -41.86 -16.20 -10.00
N ASP A 387 -42.24 -17.38 -10.47
CA ASP A 387 -42.54 -17.62 -11.89
C ASP A 387 -43.73 -16.78 -12.38
N MET A 388 -44.77 -16.63 -11.56
CA MET A 388 -45.92 -15.77 -11.87
C MET A 388 -45.53 -14.30 -11.98
N LEU A 389 -44.61 -13.83 -11.13
CA LEU A 389 -44.05 -12.48 -11.16
C LEU A 389 -43.16 -12.26 -12.38
N ASP A 390 -42.30 -13.20 -12.74
CA ASP A 390 -41.48 -13.11 -13.95
C ASP A 390 -42.35 -13.10 -15.22
N GLN A 391 -43.37 -13.96 -15.30
CA GLN A 391 -44.34 -13.93 -16.41
C GLN A 391 -45.14 -12.63 -16.46
N ALA A 392 -45.51 -12.05 -15.31
CA ALA A 392 -46.18 -10.75 -15.26
C ALA A 392 -45.24 -9.63 -15.74
N THR A 393 -43.96 -9.68 -15.33
CA THR A 393 -42.93 -8.72 -15.75
C THR A 393 -42.68 -8.78 -17.26
N GLN A 394 -42.59 -9.98 -17.84
CA GLN A 394 -42.41 -10.17 -19.29
C GLN A 394 -43.60 -9.67 -20.13
N LYS A 395 -44.83 -9.70 -19.59
CA LYS A 395 -46.05 -9.23 -20.27
C LYS A 395 -46.23 -7.71 -20.20
N LEU A 396 -45.52 -7.02 -19.32
CA LEU A 396 -45.58 -5.57 -19.15
C LEU A 396 -44.51 -4.87 -19.97
N GLN A 397 -44.83 -3.72 -20.57
CA GLN A 397 -43.79 -2.89 -21.19
C GLN A 397 -42.98 -2.14 -20.12
N PRO A 398 -41.63 -2.18 -20.19
CA PRO A 398 -40.77 -1.54 -19.19
C PRO A 398 -40.99 -0.02 -19.20
N ARG A 399 -41.16 0.57 -18.01
CA ARG A 399 -41.41 2.01 -17.88
C ARG A 399 -40.10 2.79 -17.97
N ARG A 400 -40.06 3.78 -18.88
CA ARG A 400 -38.89 4.65 -19.14
C ARG A 400 -38.36 5.50 -17.97
N ARG A 401 -38.99 5.48 -16.79
CA ARG A 401 -38.49 6.13 -15.58
C ARG A 401 -37.78 5.09 -14.70
N GLY A 402 -36.50 4.88 -14.96
CA GLY A 402 -35.62 4.26 -13.96
C GLY A 402 -35.51 5.17 -12.73
N ARG A 403 -35.32 4.57 -11.55
CA ARG A 403 -35.00 5.32 -10.32
C ARG A 403 -33.64 6.03 -10.50
N ALA A 404 -33.46 7.16 -9.83
CA ALA A 404 -32.14 7.79 -9.74
C ALA A 404 -31.24 6.91 -8.86
N GLY A 405 -30.13 6.45 -9.42
CA GLY A 405 -29.11 5.69 -8.69
C GLY A 405 -28.13 6.60 -7.96
N VAL A 406 -27.48 6.09 -6.93
CA VAL A 406 -26.37 6.75 -6.23
C VAL A 406 -25.24 7.00 -7.23
N ALA A 407 -24.80 8.26 -7.34
CA ALA A 407 -23.87 8.74 -8.38
C ALA A 407 -24.28 8.34 -9.82
N GLY A 408 -25.57 8.07 -10.04
CA GLY A 408 -26.12 7.57 -11.29
C GLY A 408 -25.75 6.13 -11.65
N LEU A 409 -25.11 5.36 -10.77
CA LEU A 409 -24.65 3.98 -11.04
C LEU A 409 -25.41 2.93 -10.22
N ILE A 410 -25.35 3.04 -8.89
CA ILE A 410 -25.81 2.00 -7.94
C ILE A 410 -27.30 2.20 -7.70
N SER A 411 -28.07 1.11 -7.62
CA SER A 411 -29.52 1.21 -7.41
C SER A 411 -29.88 1.68 -5.99
N THR A 412 -30.87 2.56 -5.90
CA THR A 412 -31.48 2.95 -4.62
C THR A 412 -32.56 1.92 -4.21
N PRO A 413 -32.63 1.53 -2.91
CA PRO A 413 -33.70 0.69 -2.41
C PRO A 413 -35.09 1.29 -2.62
N ALA A 414 -36.11 0.45 -2.46
CA ALA A 414 -37.49 0.81 -2.76
C ALA A 414 -38.24 1.36 -1.54
N GLU A 415 -38.83 2.54 -1.66
CA GLU A 415 -39.72 3.13 -0.64
C GLU A 415 -41.03 2.34 -0.46
N PRO A 416 -41.53 2.13 0.79
CA PRO A 416 -41.00 2.66 2.05
C PRO A 416 -39.77 1.90 2.59
N ILE A 417 -38.97 2.64 3.37
CA ILE A 417 -37.80 2.20 4.15
C ILE A 417 -38.00 2.81 5.56
N ALA A 418 -37.43 2.22 6.61
CA ALA A 418 -37.45 2.82 7.96
C ALA A 418 -36.61 4.12 8.02
N ASP A 419 -37.04 5.10 8.82
CA ASP A 419 -36.46 6.46 8.84
C ASP A 419 -34.95 6.49 9.22
N ASP A 420 -34.53 5.59 10.11
CA ASP A 420 -33.14 5.40 10.54
C ASP A 420 -32.27 4.82 9.41
N MET A 421 -32.74 3.76 8.77
CA MET A 421 -32.11 3.13 7.61
C MET A 421 -32.07 4.09 6.40
N GLN A 422 -33.13 4.88 6.17
CA GLN A 422 -33.16 5.92 5.14
C GLN A 422 -32.13 7.02 5.43
N THR A 423 -31.96 7.42 6.70
CA THR A 423 -30.92 8.38 7.11
C THR A 423 -29.53 7.84 6.80
N ALA A 424 -29.23 6.60 7.24
CA ALA A 424 -27.94 5.96 7.00
C ALA A 424 -27.61 5.82 5.49
N LEU A 425 -28.59 5.38 4.68
CA LEU A 425 -28.45 5.29 3.22
C LEU A 425 -28.20 6.66 2.57
N THR A 426 -28.87 7.71 3.04
CA THR A 426 -28.72 9.08 2.51
C THR A 426 -27.34 9.68 2.83
N GLU A 427 -26.83 9.43 4.04
CA GLU A 427 -25.46 9.80 4.43
C GLU A 427 -24.42 9.10 3.54
N ARG A 428 -24.52 7.77 3.40
CA ARG A 428 -23.60 6.99 2.55
C ARG A 428 -23.68 7.40 1.08
N GLN A 429 -24.89 7.63 0.55
CA GLN A 429 -25.08 8.18 -0.80
C GLN A 429 -24.32 9.50 -0.99
N THR A 430 -24.43 10.42 -0.04
CA THR A 430 -23.79 11.75 -0.13
C THR A 430 -22.26 11.63 -0.14
N LEU A 431 -21.71 10.72 0.66
CA LEU A 431 -20.27 10.43 0.68
C LEU A 431 -19.80 9.77 -0.64
N ILE A 432 -20.51 8.76 -1.13
CA ILE A 432 -20.20 8.07 -2.39
C ILE A 432 -20.25 9.04 -3.58
N GLU A 433 -21.26 9.91 -3.65
CA GLU A 433 -21.36 10.93 -4.70
C GLU A 433 -20.23 11.97 -4.64
N THR A 434 -19.79 12.34 -3.44
CA THR A 434 -18.67 13.27 -3.25
C THR A 434 -17.36 12.62 -3.69
N ALA A 435 -17.11 11.38 -3.26
CA ALA A 435 -15.94 10.60 -3.67
C ALA A 435 -15.90 10.32 -5.19
N ALA A 436 -17.05 10.02 -5.81
CA ALA A 436 -17.15 9.82 -7.26
C ALA A 436 -16.82 11.08 -8.07
N ARG A 437 -17.13 12.28 -7.55
CA ARG A 437 -16.70 13.56 -8.14
C ARG A 437 -15.20 13.80 -7.91
N GLY A 438 -14.66 13.43 -6.75
CA GLY A 438 -13.21 13.46 -6.46
C GLY A 438 -12.41 12.63 -7.46
N LEU A 439 -12.77 11.35 -7.65
CA LEU A 439 -12.14 10.47 -8.64
C LEU A 439 -12.13 11.02 -10.07
N LEU A 440 -13.15 11.79 -10.46
CA LEU A 440 -13.19 12.46 -11.76
C LEU A 440 -12.18 13.60 -11.83
N HIS A 441 -12.05 14.40 -10.76
CA HIS A 441 -11.10 15.50 -10.67
C HIS A 441 -9.66 15.00 -10.68
N ASP A 442 -9.33 13.98 -9.87
CA ASP A 442 -8.00 13.36 -9.83
C ASP A 442 -7.60 12.82 -11.22
N ALA A 443 -8.55 12.21 -11.93
CA ALA A 443 -8.33 11.70 -13.28
C ALA A 443 -8.23 12.80 -14.36
N GLN A 444 -8.82 13.97 -14.14
CA GLN A 444 -8.62 15.16 -14.97
C GLN A 444 -7.22 15.74 -14.77
N ASP A 445 -6.79 15.91 -13.52
CA ASP A 445 -5.50 16.50 -13.15
C ASP A 445 -4.34 15.58 -13.56
N ALA A 446 -4.50 14.26 -13.43
CA ALA A 446 -3.57 13.26 -13.95
C ALA A 446 -3.59 13.11 -15.50
N GLY A 447 -4.45 13.85 -16.22
CA GLY A 447 -4.54 13.81 -17.68
C GLY A 447 -4.96 12.46 -18.26
N ALA A 448 -5.78 11.69 -17.53
CA ALA A 448 -6.03 10.28 -17.84
C ALA A 448 -6.71 10.10 -19.21
N ALA A 449 -6.14 9.24 -20.06
CA ALA A 449 -6.55 9.07 -21.46
C ALA A 449 -8.02 8.67 -21.68
N TRP A 450 -8.69 8.10 -20.66
CA TRP A 450 -10.12 7.79 -20.71
C TRP A 450 -11.00 9.05 -20.55
N VAL A 451 -10.57 10.04 -19.77
CA VAL A 451 -11.26 11.33 -19.58
C VAL A 451 -11.18 12.15 -20.86
N THR A 452 -10.00 12.19 -21.51
CA THR A 452 -9.84 12.82 -22.83
C THR A 452 -10.79 12.24 -23.88
N ARG A 453 -11.12 10.95 -23.77
CA ARG A 453 -12.11 10.25 -24.63
C ARG A 453 -13.57 10.48 -24.22
N LEU A 454 -13.85 11.07 -23.05
CA LEU A 454 -15.15 11.65 -22.72
C LEU A 454 -15.32 13.07 -23.27
N GLY A 455 -14.24 13.68 -23.78
CA GLY A 455 -14.17 15.02 -24.38
C GLY A 455 -14.53 16.16 -23.41
N GLN A 456 -14.48 17.41 -23.86
CA GLN A 456 -14.53 18.56 -22.96
C GLN A 456 -15.94 18.96 -22.52
N PRO A 457 -16.10 19.50 -21.28
CA PRO A 457 -17.36 20.06 -20.80
C PRO A 457 -17.75 21.32 -21.59
N SER A 458 -19.04 21.51 -21.84
CA SER A 458 -19.54 22.68 -22.58
C SER A 458 -19.53 23.95 -21.73
N SER A 459 -19.52 25.12 -22.38
CA SER A 459 -19.55 26.44 -21.71
C SER A 459 -20.88 26.82 -21.04
N ARG A 460 -21.92 25.97 -21.11
CA ARG A 460 -23.21 26.21 -20.44
C ARG A 460 -23.30 25.43 -19.13
N THR A 461 -23.67 26.11 -18.05
CA THR A 461 -23.72 25.57 -16.67
C THR A 461 -24.49 24.24 -16.58
N ASP A 462 -25.77 24.22 -16.96
CA ASP A 462 -26.63 23.02 -16.89
C ASP A 462 -26.07 21.82 -17.68
N ALA A 463 -25.34 22.08 -18.76
CA ALA A 463 -24.77 21.04 -19.61
C ALA A 463 -23.38 20.59 -19.12
N ARG A 464 -22.67 21.44 -18.39
CA ARG A 464 -21.48 21.09 -17.63
C ARG A 464 -21.82 20.20 -16.44
N GLU A 465 -22.81 20.56 -15.63
CA GLU A 465 -23.26 19.75 -14.48
C GLU A 465 -23.71 18.34 -14.91
N ARG A 466 -24.44 18.24 -16.03
CA ARG A 466 -24.83 16.94 -16.61
C ARG A 466 -23.63 16.15 -17.17
N TRP A 467 -22.62 16.83 -17.71
CA TRP A 467 -21.38 16.18 -18.15
C TRP A 467 -20.62 15.63 -16.94
N GLU A 468 -20.45 16.44 -15.88
CA GLU A 468 -19.76 16.06 -14.64
C GLU A 468 -20.48 14.90 -13.93
N ALA A 469 -21.82 14.92 -13.85
CA ALA A 469 -22.60 13.82 -13.29
C ALA A 469 -22.37 12.49 -14.05
N HIS A 470 -22.50 12.50 -15.39
CA HIS A 470 -22.28 11.30 -16.20
C HIS A 470 -20.81 10.84 -16.22
N ALA A 471 -19.85 11.75 -16.10
CA ALA A 471 -18.43 11.41 -16.02
C ALA A 471 -18.08 10.82 -14.65
N ALA A 472 -18.68 11.31 -13.55
CA ALA A 472 -18.55 10.74 -12.21
C ALA A 472 -19.16 9.31 -12.12
N THR A 473 -20.29 9.05 -12.78
CA THR A 473 -20.84 7.68 -12.94
C THR A 473 -19.80 6.73 -13.56
N ILE A 474 -19.06 7.19 -14.58
CA ILE A 474 -18.02 6.41 -15.24
C ILE A 474 -16.79 6.25 -14.34
N ALA A 475 -16.38 7.29 -13.62
CA ALA A 475 -15.28 7.22 -12.64
C ALA A 475 -15.57 6.18 -11.55
N LEU A 476 -16.79 6.18 -10.99
CA LEU A 476 -17.22 5.22 -9.97
C LEU A 476 -17.26 3.78 -10.50
N TYR A 477 -17.80 3.56 -11.70
CA TYR A 477 -17.80 2.22 -12.32
C TYR A 477 -16.38 1.69 -12.53
N ARG A 478 -15.45 2.56 -12.96
CA ARG A 478 -14.04 2.19 -13.12
C ARG A 478 -13.39 1.81 -11.80
N TYR A 479 -13.70 2.53 -10.72
CA TYR A 479 -13.19 2.23 -9.38
C TYR A 479 -13.77 0.91 -8.83
N ARG A 480 -15.11 0.75 -8.82
CA ARG A 480 -15.82 -0.43 -8.29
C ARG A 480 -15.38 -1.75 -8.94
N TYR A 481 -14.94 -1.71 -10.21
CA TYR A 481 -14.48 -2.89 -10.96
C TYR A 481 -13.00 -2.86 -11.42
N GLY A 482 -12.16 -2.02 -10.83
CA GLY A 482 -10.71 -2.02 -11.08
C GLY A 482 -10.28 -1.75 -12.52
N VAL A 483 -11.04 -0.94 -13.27
CA VAL A 483 -10.81 -0.69 -14.71
C VAL A 483 -9.66 0.30 -14.92
N THR A 484 -8.45 -0.20 -15.12
CA THR A 484 -7.24 0.61 -15.37
C THR A 484 -7.06 1.03 -16.83
N GLY A 485 -7.69 0.34 -17.78
CA GLY A 485 -7.48 0.54 -19.22
C GLY A 485 -7.92 1.92 -19.78
N SER A 486 -7.36 2.30 -20.93
CA SER A 486 -7.63 3.60 -21.59
C SER A 486 -9.04 3.74 -22.18
N ALA A 487 -9.79 2.66 -22.31
CA ALA A 487 -11.21 2.71 -22.72
C ALA A 487 -12.07 3.11 -21.50
N PRO A 488 -13.00 4.07 -21.61
CA PRO A 488 -13.80 4.55 -20.47
C PRO A 488 -14.45 3.44 -19.62
N LEU A 489 -14.95 2.37 -20.24
CA LEU A 489 -15.66 1.27 -19.57
C LEU A 489 -14.91 -0.07 -19.60
N GLY A 490 -13.61 -0.07 -19.97
CA GLY A 490 -12.84 -1.31 -20.11
C GLY A 490 -13.25 -2.15 -21.34
N ALA A 491 -13.00 -3.46 -21.29
CA ALA A 491 -13.33 -4.41 -22.34
C ALA A 491 -14.52 -5.29 -21.91
N SER A 492 -15.57 -5.39 -22.73
CA SER A 492 -16.83 -6.07 -22.39
C SER A 492 -16.73 -7.59 -22.09
N LYS A 493 -15.54 -8.19 -22.18
CA LYS A 493 -15.29 -9.60 -21.87
C LYS A 493 -14.99 -9.86 -20.38
N SER A 494 -14.85 -8.81 -19.55
CA SER A 494 -14.52 -8.92 -18.12
C SER A 494 -15.74 -8.80 -17.19
N VAL A 495 -16.94 -9.14 -17.66
CA VAL A 495 -18.16 -9.09 -16.86
C VAL A 495 -18.37 -10.45 -16.18
N ILE A 496 -18.37 -10.46 -14.85
CA ILE A 496 -18.36 -11.67 -14.02
C ILE A 496 -19.73 -11.89 -13.35
N SER A 497 -20.47 -10.82 -13.01
CA SER A 497 -21.77 -10.91 -12.33
C SER A 497 -22.93 -10.24 -13.09
N ALA A 498 -24.16 -10.64 -12.77
CA ALA A 498 -25.38 -10.04 -13.32
C ALA A 498 -25.56 -8.57 -12.89
N GLU A 499 -25.10 -8.22 -11.69
CA GLU A 499 -25.08 -6.87 -11.14
C GLU A 499 -24.13 -5.98 -11.94
N GLN A 500 -22.88 -6.42 -12.15
CA GLN A 500 -21.91 -5.72 -12.99
C GLN A 500 -22.42 -5.56 -14.43
N ALA A 501 -23.16 -6.55 -14.96
CA ALA A 501 -23.82 -6.43 -16.27
C ALA A 501 -24.93 -5.37 -16.30
N ALA A 502 -25.62 -5.11 -15.18
CA ALA A 502 -26.61 -4.04 -15.07
C ALA A 502 -25.92 -2.67 -14.95
N GLU A 503 -24.96 -2.52 -14.04
CA GLU A 503 -24.19 -1.28 -13.86
C GLU A 503 -23.43 -0.87 -15.14
N LEU A 504 -22.88 -1.83 -15.88
CA LEU A 504 -22.25 -1.57 -17.19
C LEU A 504 -23.25 -0.98 -18.20
N ARG A 505 -24.52 -1.41 -18.24
CA ARG A 505 -25.54 -0.82 -19.12
C ARG A 505 -25.85 0.63 -18.73
N VAL A 506 -25.86 0.91 -17.43
CA VAL A 506 -26.07 2.27 -16.89
C VAL A 506 -24.89 3.17 -17.30
N ALA A 507 -23.65 2.71 -17.10
CA ALA A 507 -22.44 3.43 -17.50
C ALA A 507 -22.33 3.59 -19.04
N GLN A 508 -22.76 2.60 -19.83
CA GLN A 508 -22.91 2.72 -21.29
C GLN A 508 -23.95 3.78 -21.69
N THR A 509 -25.06 3.88 -20.95
CA THR A 509 -26.11 4.88 -21.18
C THR A 509 -25.63 6.29 -20.86
N ALA A 510 -24.83 6.45 -19.79
CA ALA A 510 -24.14 7.71 -19.47
C ALA A 510 -23.16 8.10 -20.60
N LEU A 511 -22.30 7.18 -21.05
CA LEU A 511 -21.35 7.41 -22.16
C LEU A 511 -22.06 7.76 -23.48
N ALA A 512 -23.17 7.10 -23.80
CA ALA A 512 -23.98 7.40 -24.98
C ALA A 512 -24.71 8.75 -24.87
N SER A 513 -24.94 9.27 -23.66
CA SER A 513 -25.54 10.58 -23.43
C SER A 513 -24.50 11.70 -23.54
N LEU A 514 -23.29 11.47 -23.01
CA LEU A 514 -22.12 12.34 -23.21
C LEU A 514 -21.79 12.54 -24.70
N ARG A 515 -21.70 11.45 -25.47
CA ARG A 515 -21.44 11.50 -26.92
C ARG A 515 -22.53 12.26 -27.70
N ARG A 516 -23.81 12.10 -27.31
CA ARG A 516 -24.91 12.85 -27.92
C ARG A 516 -24.89 14.34 -27.58
N ALA A 517 -24.48 14.71 -26.36
CA ALA A 517 -24.32 16.11 -25.98
C ALA A 517 -23.22 16.80 -26.79
N GLN A 518 -22.13 16.09 -27.11
CA GLN A 518 -21.02 16.61 -27.93
C GLN A 518 -21.43 16.87 -29.39
N LEU A 519 -22.13 15.93 -30.02
CA LEU A 519 -22.66 16.08 -31.38
C LEU A 519 -23.65 17.26 -31.55
N VAL A 520 -24.24 17.74 -30.45
CA VAL A 520 -25.12 18.93 -30.43
C VAL A 520 -24.34 20.23 -30.14
N SER A 521 -23.09 20.12 -29.69
CA SER A 521 -22.22 21.27 -29.38
C SER A 521 -21.29 21.69 -30.53
N GLU A 522 -21.09 20.84 -31.54
CA GLU A 522 -20.42 21.27 -32.78
C GLU A 522 -21.35 22.17 -33.61
N PRO A 523 -20.93 23.39 -33.99
CA PRO A 523 -21.72 24.23 -34.88
C PRO A 523 -21.76 23.58 -36.27
N ARG A 524 -22.98 23.39 -36.81
CA ARG A 524 -23.21 23.03 -38.22
C ARG A 524 -22.48 24.01 -39.15
N LYS A 525 -21.28 23.65 -39.61
CA LYS A 525 -20.65 24.25 -40.78
C LYS A 525 -21.27 23.62 -42.02
N ASP A 526 -22.30 24.26 -42.58
CA ASP A 526 -22.71 23.95 -43.95
C ASP A 526 -23.37 25.12 -44.69
N ALA A 527 -23.06 25.18 -45.99
CA ALA A 527 -23.77 25.90 -47.05
C ALA A 527 -23.86 27.44 -47.02
N ALA A 528 -22.74 28.16 -47.26
CA ALA A 528 -22.77 29.52 -47.85
C ALA A 528 -21.45 30.01 -48.51
N SER A 529 -20.85 29.28 -49.48
CA SER A 529 -19.75 29.86 -50.30
C SER A 529 -19.53 29.19 -51.66
N HIS A 530 -20.56 29.16 -52.52
CA HIS A 530 -20.38 28.96 -53.96
C HIS A 530 -20.88 30.17 -54.73
N ARG A 531 -19.97 31.11 -55.06
CA ARG A 531 -20.07 31.98 -56.24
C ARG A 531 -18.78 32.78 -56.51
N PHE A 532 -18.40 32.79 -57.79
CA PHE A 532 -17.45 33.68 -58.49
C PHE A 532 -15.95 33.65 -58.14
N THR A 533 -15.23 32.89 -58.97
CA THR A 533 -13.85 33.17 -59.40
C THR A 533 -13.86 34.19 -60.54
N PRO A 534 -13.01 35.22 -60.55
CA PRO A 534 -12.60 35.91 -61.78
C PRO A 534 -11.49 35.13 -62.48
N ILE A 535 -11.53 35.09 -63.81
CA ILE A 535 -10.46 34.57 -64.65
C ILE A 535 -9.40 35.67 -64.80
N ASP A 536 -8.13 35.34 -64.62
CA ASP A 536 -7.02 36.20 -65.05
C ASP A 536 -6.13 35.45 -66.05
N GLN A 537 -5.98 36.01 -67.25
CA GLN A 537 -5.22 35.43 -68.36
C GLN A 537 -3.83 36.07 -68.44
N ALA A 538 -2.76 35.28 -68.30
CA ALA A 538 -1.42 35.73 -68.67
C ALA A 538 -0.53 34.57 -69.13
N HIS A 539 -0.56 34.26 -70.42
CA HIS A 539 0.52 33.54 -71.10
C HIS A 539 0.86 34.20 -72.44
N ARG A 540 1.87 35.09 -72.37
CA ARG A 540 2.85 35.49 -73.39
C ARG A 540 2.38 35.57 -74.86
N LEU A 541 2.37 36.81 -75.37
CA LEU A 541 3.38 37.27 -76.35
C LEU A 541 3.54 38.79 -76.24
#